data_AF-A0A1M5Z0P3-F1
#
_entry.id   AF-A0A1M5Z0P3-F1
#
_cell.length_a   1.000
_cell.length_b   1.000
_cell.length_c   1.000
_cell.angle_alpha   90.00
_cell.angle_beta   90.00
_cell.angle_gamma   90.00
#
_symmetry.space_group_name_H-M   'P 1'
#
loop_
_entity.id
_entity.type
_entity.pdbx_description
1 polymer ?
#
loop_
_entity_poly.entity_id
_entity_poly.type
_entity_poly.pdbx_seq_one_letter_code
_entity_poly.pdbx_strand_id
1 'polypeptide(L)'
;MCLIHKPHDKFFKETLSDIGTAKDFLQNYLPQEILDIIDLETITPQKDSNDLTFQPIYELAKEISLERSEAVMTIAEKLITEGMEKGMEKGKLEVAENLLRLGLGIDMILKATGLTEDEVRDLMN
;
A
#
# COMPACT_ATOMS: atom_id res chain seq x y z
N MET A 1 5.86 -29.58 -2.56
CA MET A 1 6.20 -28.75 -1.40
C MET A 1 5.92 -27.29 -1.78
N CYS A 2 4.65 -26.83 -1.71
CA CYS A 2 4.33 -25.45 -2.07
C CYS A 2 4.37 -24.59 -0.81
N LEU A 3 5.49 -23.89 -0.62
CA LEU A 3 5.59 -22.73 0.25
C LEU A 3 4.77 -21.60 -0.38
N ILE A 4 3.47 -21.56 -0.08
CA ILE A 4 2.61 -20.42 -0.41
C ILE A 4 2.98 -19.31 0.58
N HIS A 5 4.12 -18.66 0.35
CA HIS A 5 4.56 -17.49 1.10
C HIS A 5 3.85 -16.25 0.53
N LYS A 6 2.54 -16.13 0.78
CA LYS A 6 1.81 -14.91 0.47
C LYS A 6 2.10 -13.88 1.57
N PRO A 7 2.51 -12.64 1.24
CA PRO A 7 2.86 -11.61 2.22
C PRO A 7 1.71 -11.32 3.21
N HIS A 8 0.46 -11.55 2.77
CA HIS A 8 -0.72 -11.49 3.62
C HIS A 8 -0.71 -12.54 4.75
N ASP A 9 -0.22 -13.77 4.52
CA ASP A 9 -0.24 -14.83 5.55
C ASP A 9 0.67 -14.52 6.75
N LYS A 10 1.82 -13.86 6.49
CA LYS A 10 2.72 -13.39 7.55
C LYS A 10 2.06 -12.25 8.35
N PHE A 11 1.47 -11.28 7.65
CA PHE A 11 0.78 -10.15 8.28
C PHE A 11 -0.40 -10.63 9.14
N PHE A 12 -1.22 -11.55 8.63
CA PHE A 12 -2.34 -12.12 9.36
C PHE A 12 -1.88 -12.90 10.59
N LYS A 13 -0.83 -13.72 10.48
CA LYS A 13 -0.29 -14.46 11.62
C LYS A 13 0.30 -13.55 12.68
N GLU A 14 1.00 -12.49 12.29
CA GLU A 14 1.61 -11.53 13.20
C GLU A 14 0.55 -10.68 13.91
N THR A 15 -0.47 -10.23 13.16
CA THR A 15 -1.61 -9.44 13.67
C THR A 15 -2.52 -10.27 14.59
N LEU A 16 -2.81 -11.54 14.22
CA LEU A 16 -3.65 -12.45 15.02
C LEU A 16 -2.89 -13.17 16.14
N SER A 17 -1.56 -13.02 16.22
CA SER A 17 -0.78 -13.53 17.35
C SER A 17 -1.03 -12.72 18.63
N ASP A 18 -1.40 -11.45 18.49
CA ASP A 18 -1.72 -10.58 19.61
C ASP A 18 -3.23 -10.46 19.78
N ILE A 19 -3.72 -10.75 20.99
CA ILE A 19 -5.17 -10.79 21.28
C ILE A 19 -5.79 -9.39 21.15
N GLY A 20 -5.06 -8.33 21.53
CA GLY A 20 -5.55 -6.95 21.42
C GLY A 20 -5.73 -6.56 19.96
N THR A 21 -4.68 -6.79 19.16
CA THR A 21 -4.67 -6.52 17.73
C THR A 21 -5.68 -7.37 16.96
N ALA A 22 -5.89 -8.64 17.38
CA ALA A 22 -6.90 -9.50 16.80
C ALA A 22 -8.33 -8.99 17.04
N LYS A 23 -8.63 -8.47 18.23
CA LYS A 23 -9.95 -7.88 18.53
C LYS A 23 -10.22 -6.64 17.67
N ASP A 24 -9.24 -5.74 17.59
CA ASP A 24 -9.37 -4.53 16.77
C ASP A 24 -9.52 -4.88 15.28
N PHE A 25 -8.77 -5.87 14.82
CA PHE A 25 -8.86 -6.37 13.44
C PHE A 25 -10.25 -6.95 13.15
N LEU A 26 -10.79 -7.80 14.03
CA LEU A 26 -12.11 -8.39 13.87
C LEU A 26 -13.22 -7.32 13.90
N GLN A 27 -13.15 -6.36 14.82
CA GLN A 27 -14.12 -5.28 14.92
C GLN A 27 -14.09 -4.33 13.71
N ASN A 28 -12.92 -4.10 13.11
CA ASN A 28 -12.78 -3.17 11.99
C ASN A 28 -13.12 -3.81 10.62
N TYR A 29 -12.99 -5.13 10.49
CA TYR A 29 -13.16 -5.83 9.21
C TYR A 29 -14.39 -6.73 9.12
N LEU A 30 -14.99 -7.14 10.24
CA LEU A 30 -16.22 -7.94 10.20
C LEU A 30 -17.47 -7.05 10.18
N PRO A 31 -18.46 -7.38 9.34
CA PRO A 31 -19.79 -6.79 9.40
C PRO A 31 -20.42 -6.98 10.78
N GLN A 32 -21.26 -6.03 11.17
CA GLN A 32 -21.93 -6.01 12.47
C GLN A 32 -22.78 -7.26 12.75
N GLU A 33 -23.38 -7.82 11.70
CA GLU A 33 -24.14 -9.08 11.72
C GLU A 33 -23.32 -10.29 12.22
N ILE A 34 -22.00 -10.25 12.01
CA ILE A 34 -21.07 -11.31 12.43
C ILE A 34 -20.48 -10.98 13.82
N LEU A 35 -20.31 -9.71 14.16
CA LEU A 35 -19.85 -9.30 15.49
C LEU A 35 -20.87 -9.61 16.58
N ASP A 36 -22.17 -9.48 16.28
CA ASP A 36 -23.24 -9.75 17.25
C ASP A 36 -23.39 -11.24 17.60
N ILE A 37 -22.87 -12.13 16.76
CA ILE A 37 -22.88 -13.58 16.99
C ILE A 37 -21.56 -14.12 17.57
N ILE A 38 -20.48 -13.32 17.55
CA ILE A 38 -19.15 -13.73 18.03
C ILE A 38 -18.88 -13.10 19.39
N ASP A 39 -18.69 -13.94 20.41
CA ASP A 39 -18.29 -13.48 21.75
C ASP A 39 -16.79 -13.18 21.81
N LEU A 40 -16.44 -11.90 21.57
CA LEU A 40 -15.08 -11.38 21.56
C LEU A 40 -14.36 -11.47 22.93
N GLU A 41 -15.06 -11.72 24.03
CA GLU A 41 -14.44 -11.87 25.36
C GLU A 41 -13.84 -13.26 25.58
N THR A 42 -14.30 -14.25 24.81
CA THR A 42 -13.86 -15.66 24.94
C THR A 42 -12.74 -16.05 23.95
N ILE A 43 -12.27 -15.11 23.12
CA ILE A 43 -11.25 -15.36 22.11
C ILE A 43 -9.95 -15.80 22.81
N THR A 44 -9.66 -17.08 22.69
CA THR A 44 -8.37 -17.68 23.05
C THR A 44 -7.71 -18.16 21.76
N PRO A 45 -6.43 -17.83 21.52
CA PRO A 45 -5.71 -18.36 20.37
C PRO A 45 -5.55 -19.88 20.54
N GLN A 46 -6.43 -20.65 19.91
CA GLN A 46 -6.29 -22.10 19.82
C GLN A 46 -5.39 -22.45 18.64
N LYS A 47 -4.30 -23.16 18.93
CA LYS A 47 -3.31 -23.58 17.94
C LYS A 47 -3.54 -25.00 17.42
N ASP A 48 -4.64 -25.66 17.80
CA ASP A 48 -4.84 -27.08 17.55
C ASP A 48 -6.16 -27.39 16.81
N SER A 49 -5.98 -27.69 15.51
CA SER A 49 -6.84 -28.35 14.51
C SER A 49 -8.28 -28.77 14.86
N ASN A 50 -9.22 -28.28 14.04
CA ASN A 50 -9.95 -29.14 13.10
C ASN A 50 -10.41 -28.33 11.87
N ASP A 51 -9.80 -28.65 10.73
CA ASP A 51 -9.74 -27.90 9.46
C ASP A 51 -11.06 -27.77 8.66
N LEU A 52 -12.22 -28.14 9.23
CA LEU A 52 -13.47 -28.31 8.48
C LEU A 52 -14.54 -27.24 8.78
N THR A 53 -14.46 -26.54 9.92
CA THR A 53 -15.46 -25.52 10.29
C THR A 53 -15.14 -24.12 9.77
N PHE A 54 -13.87 -23.84 9.46
CA PHE A 54 -13.41 -22.55 8.94
C PHE A 54 -13.36 -22.51 7.41
N GLN A 55 -13.53 -23.61 6.68
CA GLN A 55 -13.48 -23.61 5.21
C GLN A 55 -14.45 -22.59 4.59
N PRO A 56 -15.74 -22.49 5.00
CA PRO A 56 -16.65 -21.51 4.41
C PRO A 56 -16.24 -20.07 4.73
N ILE A 57 -15.76 -19.82 5.96
CA ILE A 57 -15.30 -18.50 6.40
C ILE A 57 -14.00 -18.11 5.69
N TYR A 58 -13.10 -19.07 5.46
CA TYR A 58 -11.82 -18.89 4.79
C TYR A 58 -12.01 -18.68 3.29
N GLU A 59 -12.91 -19.41 2.64
CA GLU A 59 -13.26 -19.19 1.24
C GLU A 59 -14.04 -17.88 1.04
N LEU A 60 -14.95 -17.51 1.95
CA LEU A 60 -15.61 -16.20 1.93
C LEU A 60 -14.61 -15.06 2.17
N ALA A 61 -13.70 -15.22 3.13
CA ALA A 61 -12.63 -14.26 3.38
C ALA A 61 -11.66 -14.17 2.20
N LYS A 62 -11.39 -15.28 1.50
CA LYS A 62 -10.62 -15.29 0.25
C LYS A 62 -11.35 -14.57 -0.87
N GLU A 63 -12.64 -14.77 -1.06
CA GLU A 63 -13.43 -14.08 -2.10
C GLU A 63 -13.43 -12.57 -1.86
N ILE A 64 -13.76 -12.14 -0.63
CA ILE A 64 -13.71 -10.73 -0.21
C ILE A 64 -12.28 -10.19 -0.32
N SER A 65 -11.28 -11.01 0.03
CA SER A 65 -9.87 -10.64 -0.06
C SER A 65 -9.36 -10.63 -1.49
N LEU A 66 -9.88 -11.42 -2.44
CA LEU A 66 -9.45 -11.39 -3.83
C LEU A 66 -9.92 -10.11 -4.49
N GLU A 67 -11.19 -9.77 -4.31
CA GLU A 67 -11.80 -8.56 -4.85
C GLU A 67 -11.16 -7.29 -4.26
N ARG A 68 -10.89 -7.29 -2.96
CA ARG A 68 -10.15 -6.20 -2.31
C ARG A 68 -8.64 -6.25 -2.59
N SER A 69 -8.04 -7.42 -2.80
CA SER A 69 -6.59 -7.54 -3.10
C SER A 69 -6.27 -7.02 -4.49
N GLU A 70 -7.14 -7.23 -5.48
CA GLU A 70 -6.98 -6.62 -6.81
C GLU A 70 -7.06 -5.10 -6.71
N ALA A 71 -8.10 -4.57 -6.05
CA ALA A 71 -8.24 -3.13 -5.84
C ALA A 71 -7.04 -2.53 -5.08
N VAL A 72 -6.55 -3.20 -4.04
CA VAL A 72 -5.37 -2.76 -3.26
C VAL A 72 -4.09 -2.81 -4.10
N MET A 73 -3.91 -3.84 -4.94
CA MET A 73 -2.77 -3.93 -5.86
C MET A 73 -2.81 -2.79 -6.88
N THR A 74 -3.97 -2.52 -7.50
CA THR A 74 -4.13 -1.42 -8.45
C THR A 74 -3.88 -0.05 -7.80
N ILE A 75 -4.35 0.16 -6.57
CA ILE A 75 -4.09 1.41 -5.82
C ILE A 75 -2.59 1.52 -5.50
N ALA A 76 -1.95 0.45 -5.04
CA ALA A 76 -0.52 0.44 -4.74
C ALA A 76 0.32 0.71 -6.00
N GLU A 77 0.02 0.06 -7.12
CA GLU A 77 0.67 0.28 -8.42
C GLU A 77 0.53 1.74 -8.88
N LYS A 78 -0.68 2.29 -8.78
CA LYS A 78 -0.96 3.69 -9.12
C LYS A 78 -0.15 4.64 -8.23
N LEU A 79 -0.12 4.41 -6.92
CA LEU A 79 0.64 5.25 -5.97
C LEU A 79 2.15 5.19 -6.21
N ILE A 80 2.70 4.01 -6.52
CA ILE A 80 4.11 3.86 -6.88
C ILE A 80 4.42 4.62 -8.16
N THR A 81 3.56 4.49 -9.18
CA THR A 81 3.73 5.17 -10.47
C THR A 81 3.68 6.69 -10.30
N GLU A 82 2.64 7.22 -9.65
CA GLU A 82 2.52 8.66 -9.38
C GLU A 82 3.68 9.17 -8.52
N GLY A 83 4.13 8.39 -7.53
CA GLY A 83 5.27 8.76 -6.68
C GLY A 83 6.57 8.85 -7.48
N MET A 84 6.80 7.92 -8.40
CA MET A 84 7.98 7.91 -9.26
C MET A 84 7.96 9.07 -10.27
N GLU A 85 6.82 9.33 -10.91
CA GLU A 85 6.66 10.47 -11.83
C GLU A 85 6.90 11.80 -11.13
N LYS A 86 6.22 12.03 -9.99
CA LYS A 86 6.41 13.26 -9.18
C LYS A 86 7.85 13.41 -8.68
N GLY A 87 8.50 12.30 -8.31
CA GLY A 87 9.90 12.30 -7.89
C GLY A 87 10.84 12.69 -9.02
N MET A 88 10.62 12.17 -10.23
CA MET A 88 11.41 12.48 -11.41
C MET A 88 11.23 13.94 -11.83
N GLU A 89 9.99 14.43 -11.86
CA GLU A 89 9.68 15.83 -12.18
C GLU A 89 10.32 16.78 -11.17
N LYS A 90 10.15 16.52 -9.86
CA LYS A 90 10.78 17.31 -8.81
C LYS A 90 12.30 17.31 -8.92
N GLY A 91 12.91 16.17 -9.26
CA GLY A 91 14.35 16.07 -9.48
C GLY A 91 14.84 16.93 -10.66
N LYS A 92 14.08 16.99 -11.77
CA LYS A 92 14.40 17.88 -12.90
C LYS A 92 14.38 19.35 -12.50
N LEU A 93 13.35 19.77 -11.76
CA LEU A 93 13.20 21.14 -11.27
C LEU A 93 14.33 21.51 -10.30
N GLU A 94 14.66 20.64 -9.35
CA GLU A 94 15.77 20.87 -8.40
C GLU A 94 17.12 21.01 -9.13
N VAL A 95 17.36 20.19 -10.15
CA VAL A 95 18.55 20.34 -11.00
C VAL A 95 18.51 21.67 -11.73
N ALA A 96 17.39 22.05 -12.35
CA ALA A 96 17.26 23.33 -13.05
C ALA A 96 17.52 24.54 -12.13
N GLU A 97 16.95 24.55 -10.92
CA GLU A 97 17.21 25.61 -9.92
C GLU A 97 18.69 25.72 -9.57
N ASN A 98 19.35 24.58 -9.34
CA ASN A 98 20.77 24.55 -9.02
C ASN A 98 21.62 25.07 -10.19
N LEU A 99 21.28 24.72 -11.42
CA LEU A 99 21.98 25.20 -12.62
C LEU A 99 21.77 26.71 -12.82
N LEU A 100 20.56 27.22 -12.59
CA LEU A 100 20.27 28.67 -12.61
C LEU A 100 21.11 29.42 -11.58
N ARG A 101 21.21 28.89 -10.34
CA ARG A 101 22.05 29.47 -9.28
C ARG A 101 23.53 29.52 -9.63
N LEU A 102 24.01 28.54 -10.42
CA LEU A 102 25.37 28.51 -10.95
C LEU A 102 25.59 29.47 -12.12
N GLY A 103 24.54 30.17 -12.57
CA GLY A 103 24.60 31.14 -13.67
C GLY A 103 24.62 30.50 -15.06
N LEU A 104 24.18 29.25 -15.18
CA LEU A 104 24.07 28.59 -16.49
C LEU A 104 22.92 29.20 -17.30
N GLY A 105 23.15 29.34 -18.60
CA GLY A 105 22.15 29.86 -19.53
C GLY A 105 20.96 28.89 -19.69
N ILE A 106 19.78 29.47 -19.95
CA ILE A 106 18.53 28.74 -20.13
C ILE A 106 18.67 27.64 -21.19
N ASP A 107 19.34 27.91 -22.33
CA ASP A 107 19.50 26.92 -23.40
C ASP A 107 20.21 25.63 -22.94
N MET A 108 21.21 25.76 -22.08
CA MET A 108 21.98 24.64 -21.53
C MET A 108 21.12 23.84 -20.54
N ILE A 109 20.30 24.54 -19.75
CA ILE A 109 19.40 23.93 -18.76
C ILE A 109 18.32 23.11 -19.46
N LEU A 110 17.71 23.64 -20.53
CA LEU A 110 16.72 22.92 -21.33
C LEU A 110 17.29 21.62 -21.91
N LYS A 111 18.50 21.68 -22.47
CA LYS A 111 19.20 20.50 -23.02
C LYS A 111 19.57 19.47 -21.94
N ALA A 112 19.95 19.92 -20.75
CA ALA A 112 20.41 19.04 -19.67
C ALA A 112 19.27 18.38 -18.89
N THR A 113 18.17 19.11 -18.65
CA THR A 113 17.05 18.66 -17.80
C THR A 113 15.88 18.10 -18.60
N GLY A 114 15.77 18.47 -19.88
CA GLY A 114 14.64 18.13 -20.73
C GLY A 114 13.34 18.87 -20.34
N LEU A 115 13.44 19.96 -19.58
CA LEU A 115 12.34 20.87 -19.31
C LEU A 115 12.08 21.80 -20.50
N THR A 116 10.91 22.42 -20.50
CA THR A 116 10.49 23.46 -21.43
C THR A 116 10.95 24.84 -20.97
N GLU A 117 10.96 25.80 -21.90
CA GLU A 117 11.38 27.16 -21.60
C GLU A 117 10.47 27.82 -20.55
N ASP A 118 9.16 27.58 -20.63
CA ASP A 118 8.19 28.10 -19.67
C ASP A 118 8.42 27.54 -18.26
N GLU A 119 8.67 26.23 -18.13
CA GLU A 119 8.98 25.59 -16.83
C GLU A 119 10.25 26.19 -16.19
N VAL A 120 11.28 26.47 -16.98
CA VAL A 120 12.51 27.09 -16.46
C VAL A 120 12.30 28.56 -16.12
N ARG A 121 11.49 29.28 -16.89
CA ARG A 121 11.15 30.70 -16.62
C ARG A 121 10.29 30.85 -15.36
N ASP A 122 9.39 29.90 -15.10
CA ASP A 122 8.58 29.88 -13.89
C ASP A 122 9.42 29.76 -12.61
N LEU A 123 10.60 29.13 -12.69
CA LEU A 123 11.57 29.06 -11.58
C LEU A 123 12.32 30.39 -11.34
N MET A 124 12.22 31.36 -12.24
CA MET A 124 12.90 32.66 -12.14
C MET A 124 11.99 33.78 -11.62
N ASN A 125 10.70 33.50 -11.45
CA ASN A 125 9.69 34.44 -10.94
C ASN A 125 9.58 34.37 -9.41
#